data_AF-A0A7S0YBN1-F1
#
_entry.id   AF-A0A7S0YBN1-F1
#
_cell.length_a   1.000
_cell.length_b   1.000
_cell.length_c   1.000
_cell.angle_alpha   90.00
_cell.angle_beta   90.00
_cell.angle_gamma   90.00
#
_symmetry.space_group_name_H-M   'P 1'
#
loop_
_entity.id
_entity.type
_entity.pdbx_description
1 polymer ?
#
loop_
_entity_poly.entity_id
_entity_poly.type
_entity_poly.pdbx_seq_one_letter_code
_entity_poly.pdbx_strand_id
1 'polypeptide(L)'
;VRKLYKEALYVGRDYPLGLDKVRKEWKKAIRNPKNCTSCYNFVPVQKDDGDSLTQSSNHGTGTIAVPKKMHCKEHPNPNCERELRKAVGKGKYMIREMIGVIQLKKYRSLRQ
;
A
#
# COMPACT_ATOMS: atom_id res chain seq x y z
N VAL A 1 -1.75 1.32 -12.73
CA VAL A 1 -0.96 0.89 -11.55
C VAL A 1 0.51 0.58 -11.89
N ARG A 2 0.81 -0.24 -12.90
CA ARG A 2 2.20 -0.61 -13.25
C ARG A 2 3.14 0.58 -13.47
N LYS A 3 2.69 1.62 -14.20
CA LYS A 3 3.46 2.87 -14.41
C LYS A 3 3.85 3.53 -13.08
N LEU A 4 2.88 3.69 -12.17
CA LEU A 4 3.09 4.27 -10.85
C LEU A 4 4.13 3.48 -10.03
N TYR A 5 4.07 2.15 -10.08
CA TYR A 5 5.04 1.30 -9.38
C TYR A 5 6.46 1.46 -9.94
N LYS A 6 6.61 1.51 -11.27
CA LYS A 6 7.91 1.76 -11.90
C LYS A 6 8.49 3.11 -11.50
N GLU A 7 7.67 4.14 -11.46
CA GLU A 7 8.06 5.49 -11.07
C GLU A 7 8.49 5.55 -9.60
N ALA A 8 7.75 4.88 -8.70
CA ALA A 8 8.14 4.73 -7.30
C ALA A 8 9.49 4.02 -7.13
N LEU A 9 9.76 2.97 -7.93
CA LEU A 9 11.06 2.29 -7.90
C LEU A 9 12.19 3.15 -8.47
N TYR A 10 11.90 3.97 -9.47
CA TYR A 10 12.87 4.92 -10.03
C TYR A 10 13.29 5.94 -8.97
N VAL A 11 12.33 6.67 -8.39
CA VAL A 11 12.58 7.65 -7.31
C VAL A 11 13.17 6.97 -6.06
N GLY A 12 12.75 5.73 -5.78
CA GLY A 12 13.23 4.95 -4.65
C GLY A 12 14.72 4.63 -4.66
N ARG A 13 15.41 4.73 -5.81
CA ARG A 13 16.86 4.52 -5.88
C ARG A 13 17.64 5.58 -5.11
N ASP A 14 17.20 6.83 -5.20
CA ASP A 14 17.86 7.98 -4.56
C ASP A 14 17.27 8.32 -3.18
N TYR A 15 16.20 7.62 -2.80
CA TYR A 15 15.51 7.84 -1.53
C TYR A 15 16.42 7.44 -0.33
N PRO A 16 16.48 8.24 0.75
CA PRO A 16 17.45 8.04 1.83
C PRO A 16 17.37 6.69 2.55
N LEU A 17 16.19 6.05 2.60
CA LEU A 17 16.00 4.73 3.20
C LEU A 17 16.31 3.56 2.23
N GLY A 18 16.65 3.87 0.98
CA GLY A 18 17.01 2.91 -0.04
C GLY A 18 15.83 2.24 -0.77
N LEU A 19 16.16 1.59 -1.88
CA LEU A 19 15.19 0.98 -2.81
C LEU A 19 14.39 -0.16 -2.17
N ASP A 20 15.00 -0.97 -1.31
CA ASP A 20 14.35 -2.15 -0.74
C ASP A 20 13.21 -1.80 0.20
N LYS A 21 13.40 -0.77 1.03
CA LYS A 21 12.34 -0.24 1.89
C LYS A 21 11.18 0.27 1.06
N VAL A 22 11.46 1.09 0.05
CA VAL A 22 10.44 1.61 -0.89
C VAL A 22 9.70 0.45 -1.57
N ARG A 23 10.43 -0.52 -2.12
CA ARG A 23 9.85 -1.69 -2.80
C ARG A 23 8.91 -2.48 -1.88
N LYS A 24 9.32 -2.74 -0.64
CA LYS A 24 8.52 -3.48 0.36
C LYS A 24 7.23 -2.74 0.68
N GLU A 25 7.33 -1.45 1.01
CA GLU A 25 6.16 -0.63 1.38
C GLU A 25 5.20 -0.45 0.21
N TRP A 26 5.70 -0.21 -1.01
CA TRP A 26 4.85 -0.08 -2.19
C TRP A 26 4.15 -1.38 -2.56
N LYS A 27 4.82 -2.54 -2.43
CA LYS A 27 4.15 -3.85 -2.62
C LYS A 27 3.05 -4.06 -1.58
N LYS A 28 3.30 -3.72 -0.31
CA LYS A 28 2.31 -3.79 0.78
C LYS A 28 1.13 -2.87 0.50
N ALA A 29 1.39 -1.63 0.08
CA ALA A 29 0.36 -0.64 -0.22
C ALA A 29 -0.50 -1.05 -1.43
N ILE A 30 0.10 -1.52 -2.52
CA ILE A 30 -0.63 -1.95 -3.72
C ILE A 30 -1.53 -3.17 -3.41
N ARG A 31 -1.06 -4.10 -2.57
CA ARG A 31 -1.82 -5.30 -2.17
C ARG A 31 -2.81 -5.04 -1.02
N ASN A 32 -2.91 -3.81 -0.52
CA ASN A 32 -3.78 -3.50 0.60
C ASN A 32 -5.26 -3.64 0.19
N PRO A 33 -6.04 -4.54 0.82
CA PRO A 33 -7.45 -4.73 0.48
C PRO A 33 -8.29 -3.48 0.72
N LYS A 34 -7.86 -2.58 1.62
CA LYS A 34 -8.53 -1.30 1.89
C LYS A 34 -8.47 -0.31 0.72
N ASN A 35 -7.57 -0.50 -0.25
CA ASN A 35 -7.49 0.37 -1.43
C ASN A 35 -8.65 0.13 -2.43
N CYS A 36 -9.29 -1.02 -2.34
CA CYS A 36 -10.48 -1.35 -3.11
C CYS A 36 -11.37 -2.28 -2.27
N THR A 37 -12.15 -1.71 -1.36
CA THR A 37 -13.06 -2.48 -0.49
C THR A 37 -14.04 -3.28 -1.33
N SER A 38 -14.48 -2.73 -2.47
CA SER A 38 -15.37 -3.42 -3.39
C SER A 38 -14.75 -4.67 -4.03
N CYS A 39 -13.43 -4.78 -4.12
CA CYS A 39 -12.69 -5.92 -4.70
C CYS A 39 -12.51 -7.12 -3.74
N TYR A 40 -12.70 -6.93 -2.44
CA TYR A 40 -12.43 -7.96 -1.42
C TYR A 40 -13.67 -8.25 -0.59
N ASN A 41 -13.76 -9.48 -0.08
CA ASN A 41 -14.65 -9.85 1.02
C ASN A 41 -13.83 -9.87 2.31
N PHE A 42 -14.35 -9.25 3.37
CA PHE A 42 -13.71 -9.28 4.69
C PHE A 42 -14.44 -10.31 5.55
N VAL A 43 -13.79 -11.44 5.80
CA VAL A 43 -14.35 -12.53 6.61
C VAL A 43 -13.74 -12.43 8.01
N PRO A 44 -14.55 -12.44 9.08
CA PRO A 44 -14.03 -12.50 10.44
C PRO A 44 -13.35 -13.85 10.68
N VAL A 45 -12.14 -13.82 11.24
CA VAL A 45 -11.44 -15.01 11.70
C VAL A 45 -11.93 -15.30 13.11
N GLN A 46 -12.63 -16.42 13.28
CA GLN A 46 -12.83 -16.99 14.60
C GLN A 46 -11.47 -17.52 15.08
N LYS A 47 -10.99 -16.99 16.20
CA LYS A 47 -9.84 -17.58 16.89
C LYS A 47 -10.42 -18.69 17.75
N ASP A 48 -10.11 -19.94 17.43
CA ASP A 48 -10.32 -21.03 18.37
C ASP A 48 -9.23 -20.89 19.45
N ASP A 49 -9.66 -20.60 20.67
CA ASP A 49 -8.80 -20.35 21.83
C ASP A 49 -8.02 -21.63 22.19
N GLY A 50 -6.69 -21.59 22.03
CA GLY A 50 -5.78 -22.69 22.36
C GLY A 50 -4.42 -22.17 22.82
N ASP A 51 -4.38 -21.78 24.09
CA ASP A 51 -3.28 -21.59 25.04
C ASP A 51 -2.12 -20.56 24.87
N SER A 52 -2.12 -19.64 25.85
CA SER A 52 -1.01 -19.10 26.66
C SER A 52 -0.03 -18.01 26.15
N LEU A 53 -0.34 -16.79 26.66
CA LEU A 53 0.53 -15.76 27.27
C LEU A 53 1.79 -15.28 26.53
N THR A 54 1.68 -14.10 25.92
CA THR A 54 2.63 -12.98 26.13
C THR A 54 1.97 -11.65 25.71
N GLN A 55 2.01 -10.67 26.61
CA GLN A 55 1.33 -9.38 26.47
C GLN A 55 2.08 -8.45 25.50
N SER A 56 1.42 -8.02 24.41
CA SER A 56 1.73 -6.73 23.75
C SER A 56 0.63 -6.28 22.78
N SER A 57 -0.08 -5.24 23.21
CA SER A 57 -0.58 -4.08 22.44
C SER A 57 -1.40 -4.30 21.16
N ASN A 58 -2.68 -3.91 21.27
CA ASN A 58 -3.65 -3.57 20.21
C ASN A 58 -4.26 -4.72 19.39
N HIS A 59 -5.23 -5.42 19.99
CA HIS A 59 -6.07 -6.41 19.31
C HIS A 59 -7.16 -5.75 18.45
N GLY A 60 -6.83 -5.52 17.18
CA GLY A 60 -7.83 -5.44 16.13
C GLY A 60 -8.46 -6.82 15.92
N THR A 61 -9.79 -6.87 15.83
CA THR A 61 -10.55 -8.05 15.42
C THR A 61 -9.99 -8.58 14.08
N GLY A 62 -9.51 -9.83 14.09
CA GLY A 62 -8.85 -10.42 12.92
C GLY A 62 -9.85 -10.60 11.79
N THR A 63 -9.71 -9.84 10.71
CA THR A 63 -10.49 -10.02 9.48
C THR A 63 -9.55 -10.41 8.35
N ILE A 64 -9.83 -11.52 7.66
CA ILE A 64 -9.10 -11.92 6.45
C ILE A 64 -9.78 -11.29 5.25
N ALA A 65 -8.99 -10.65 4.38
CA ALA A 65 -9.46 -10.16 3.10
C ALA A 65 -9.27 -11.23 2.02
N VAL A 66 -10.38 -11.78 1.53
CA VAL A 66 -10.39 -12.74 0.42
C VAL A 66 -10.73 -12.00 -0.87
N PRO A 67 -9.92 -12.10 -1.93
CA PRO A 67 -10.25 -11.44 -3.20
C PRO A 67 -11.55 -12.02 -3.76
N LYS A 68 -12.47 -11.16 -4.20
CA LYS A 68 -13.67 -11.60 -4.91
C LYS A 68 -13.27 -12.22 -6.24
N LYS A 69 -13.95 -13.30 -6.65
CA LYS A 69 -13.76 -13.93 -7.96
C LYS A 69 -14.22 -12.94 -9.04
N MET A 70 -13.29 -12.17 -9.60
CA MET A 70 -13.57 -11.28 -10.73
C MET A 70 -13.71 -12.12 -11.99
N HIS A 71 -14.90 -12.18 -12.58
CA HIS A 71 -15.07 -12.70 -13.94
C HIS A 71 -14.38 -11.73 -14.90
N CYS A 72 -13.32 -12.19 -15.57
CA CYS A 72 -12.42 -11.39 -16.40
C CYS A 72 -13.08 -10.66 -17.61
N LYS A 73 -14.40 -10.75 -17.80
CA LYS A 73 -15.11 -10.24 -18.99
C LYS A 73 -16.09 -9.09 -18.73
N GLU A 74 -16.41 -8.79 -17.48
CA GLU A 74 -17.28 -7.67 -17.15
C GLU A 74 -16.52 -6.79 -16.16
N HIS A 75 -16.36 -5.49 -16.43
CA HIS A 75 -15.87 -4.54 -15.43
C HIS A 75 -16.95 -4.40 -14.35
N PRO A 76 -16.87 -5.07 -13.19
CA PRO A 76 -18.02 -5.14 -12.30
C PRO A 76 -17.80 -4.13 -11.18
N ASN A 77 -18.64 -3.09 -11.18
CA ASN A 77 -18.77 -2.01 -10.19
C ASN A 77 -17.97 -0.71 -10.49
N PRO A 78 -18.62 0.40 -10.91
CA PRO A 78 -17.97 1.70 -11.09
C PRO A 78 -17.33 2.25 -9.80
N ASN A 79 -17.74 1.77 -8.63
CA ASN A 79 -17.11 2.13 -7.36
C ASN A 79 -15.69 1.55 -7.23
N CYS A 80 -15.45 0.35 -7.75
CA CYS A 80 -14.11 -0.28 -7.75
C CYS A 80 -13.11 0.58 -8.52
N GLU A 81 -13.47 1.00 -9.73
CA GLU A 81 -12.61 1.87 -10.52
C GLU A 81 -12.36 3.22 -9.82
N ARG A 82 -13.41 3.82 -9.23
CA ARG A 82 -13.28 5.07 -8.47
C ARG A 82 -12.34 4.93 -7.26
N GLU A 83 -12.47 3.85 -6.49
CA GLU A 83 -11.60 3.54 -5.34
C GLU A 83 -10.14 3.37 -5.78
N LEU A 84 -9.90 2.59 -6.84
CA LEU A 84 -8.56 2.38 -7.39
C LEU A 84 -7.95 3.68 -7.92
N ARG A 85 -8.72 4.54 -8.59
CA ARG A 85 -8.25 5.86 -9.05
C ARG A 85 -7.86 6.75 -7.87
N LYS A 86 -8.65 6.75 -6.78
CA LYS A 86 -8.30 7.46 -5.54
C LYS A 86 -7.00 6.92 -4.93
N ALA A 87 -6.85 5.61 -4.83
CA ALA A 87 -5.63 4.98 -4.31
C ALA A 87 -4.39 5.29 -5.18
N VAL A 88 -4.53 5.26 -6.51
CA VAL A 88 -3.48 5.67 -7.45
C VAL A 88 -3.13 7.15 -7.27
N GLY A 89 -4.12 8.02 -7.07
CA GLY A 89 -3.91 9.44 -6.77
C GLY A 89 -3.07 9.66 -5.52
N LYS A 90 -3.37 8.94 -4.43
CA LYS A 90 -2.56 8.94 -3.19
C LYS A 90 -1.13 8.50 -3.47
N GLY A 91 -0.93 7.44 -4.25
CA GLY A 91 0.42 7.00 -4.62
C GLY A 91 1.19 8.06 -5.42
N LYS A 92 0.56 8.75 -6.38
CA LYS A 92 1.20 9.85 -7.12
C LYS A 92 1.64 10.98 -6.18
N TYR A 93 0.81 11.32 -5.20
CA TYR A 93 1.16 12.30 -4.18
C TYR A 93 2.39 11.85 -3.38
N MET A 94 2.44 10.60 -2.93
CA MET A 94 3.59 10.06 -2.20
C MET A 94 4.89 10.11 -3.00
N ILE A 95 4.85 9.89 -4.32
CA ILE A 95 6.05 10.02 -5.17
C ILE A 95 6.57 11.46 -5.15
N ARG A 96 5.69 12.47 -5.19
CA ARG A 96 6.10 13.88 -5.10
C ARG A 96 6.76 14.19 -3.76
N GLU A 97 6.22 13.67 -2.67
CA GLU A 97 6.83 13.80 -1.33
C GLU A 97 8.21 13.14 -1.27
N MET A 98 8.35 11.94 -1.86
CA MET A 98 9.65 11.28 -1.94
C MET A 98 10.68 12.12 -2.70
N ILE A 99 10.28 12.75 -3.82
CA ILE A 99 11.14 13.68 -4.57
C ILE A 99 11.52 14.88 -3.69
N GLY A 100 10.57 15.45 -2.95
CA GLY A 100 10.84 16.55 -2.02
C GLY A 100 11.87 16.19 -0.95
N VAL A 101 11.78 15.00 -0.36
CA VAL A 101 12.77 14.51 0.62
C VAL A 101 14.16 14.38 -0.01
N ILE A 102 14.25 13.87 -1.24
CA ILE A 102 15.51 13.75 -1.97
C ILE A 102 16.11 15.14 -2.24
N GLN A 103 15.30 16.09 -2.70
CA GLN A 103 15.73 17.48 -2.93
C GLN A 103 16.20 18.15 -1.64
N LEU A 104 15.50 17.97 -0.52
CA LEU A 104 15.91 18.50 0.77
C LEU A 104 17.24 17.92 1.24
N LYS A 105 17.45 16.62 1.08
CA LYS A 105 18.74 15.98 1.37
C LYS A 105 19.86 16.59 0.53
N LYS A 106 19.64 16.75 -0.78
CA LYS A 106 20.60 17.36 -1.71
C LYS A 106 20.89 18.82 -1.36
N TYR A 107 19.87 19.59 -1.00
CA TYR A 107 20.04 20.98 -0.60
C TYR A 107 20.86 21.10 0.69
N ARG A 108 20.58 20.26 1.69
CA ARG A 108 21.34 20.23 2.95
C ARG A 108 22.82 19.88 2.73
N SER A 109 23.13 18.99 1.79
CA SER A 109 24.53 18.66 1.48
C SER A 109 25.29 19.74 0.72
N LEU A 110 24.59 20.63 0.00
CA LEU A 110 25.21 21.75 -0.73
C LEU A 110 25.45 22.99 0.14
N ARG A 111 24.82 23.05 1.31
CA ARG A 111 24.88 24.20 2.24
C ARG A 111 25.73 23.91 3.49
N GLN A 112 26.50 22.83 3.46
CA GLN A 112 27.58 22.52 4.39
C GLN A 112 28.88 23.12 3.85
#